data_AF-A0A377BW21-F1
#
_entry.id   AF-A0A377BW21-F1
#
_cell.length_a   1.000
_cell.length_b   1.000
_cell.length_c   1.000
_cell.angle_alpha   90.00
_cell.angle_beta   90.00
_cell.angle_gamma   90.00
#
_symmetry.space_group_name_H-M   'P 1'
#
loop_
_entity.id
_entity.type
_entity.pdbx_description
1 polymer ?
#
loop_
_entity_poly.entity_id
_entity_poly.type
_entity_poly.pdbx_seq_one_letter_code
_entity_poly.pdbx_strand_id
1 'polypeptide(L)'
;MLASFYHATLLKHENLGSALSYMLANKLSSPIMPAIAIREVVEEAYAADPEMIASAACDIQAVRTRDPAVDKYSTPLLYLKGFHALQAYRIGHWLWNQGRRALAIFLQTRFL
;
A
#
# COMPACT_ATOMS: atom_id res chain seq x y z
N MET A 1 16.33 5.83 -16.68
CA MET A 1 15.21 4.88 -16.87
C MET A 1 14.22 4.84 -15.70
N LEU A 2 14.60 5.05 -14.43
CA LEU A 2 13.65 5.03 -13.29
C LEU A 2 13.20 6.39 -12.76
N ALA A 3 13.70 7.50 -13.32
CA ALA A 3 13.38 8.85 -12.84
C ALA A 3 11.86 9.12 -12.81
N SER A 4 11.15 8.81 -13.90
CA SER A 4 9.69 8.99 -13.97
C SER A 4 8.94 8.10 -12.98
N PHE A 5 9.45 6.89 -12.72
CA PHE A 5 8.87 5.98 -11.72
C PHE A 5 9.03 6.53 -10.31
N TYR A 6 10.22 6.96 -9.91
CA TYR A 6 10.44 7.57 -8.59
C TYR A 6 9.67 8.88 -8.42
N HIS A 7 9.57 9.68 -9.49
CA HIS A 7 8.80 10.90 -9.45
C HIS A 7 7.30 10.61 -9.24
N ALA A 8 6.75 9.67 -9.99
CA ALA A 8 5.34 9.31 -9.90
C ALA A 8 4.96 8.60 -8.59
N THR A 9 5.89 7.84 -7.99
CA THR A 9 5.61 7.03 -6.78
C THR A 9 5.99 7.70 -5.47
N LEU A 10 6.98 8.60 -5.47
CA LEU A 10 7.49 9.24 -4.27
C LEU A 10 7.44 10.76 -4.37
N LEU A 11 8.14 11.36 -5.35
CA LEU A 11 8.40 12.80 -5.33
C LEU A 11 7.17 13.68 -5.60
N LYS A 12 6.12 13.11 -6.21
CA LYS A 12 4.85 13.80 -6.45
C LYS A 12 3.94 13.82 -5.21
N HIS A 13 4.27 13.06 -4.16
CA HIS A 13 3.40 12.86 -3.00
C HIS A 13 3.91 13.62 -1.78
N GLU A 14 3.01 14.33 -1.12
CA GLU A 14 3.33 15.15 0.07
C GLU A 14 3.48 14.33 1.36
N ASN A 15 3.02 13.07 1.37
CA ASN A 15 3.06 12.21 2.55
C ASN A 15 3.08 10.71 2.19
N LEU A 16 3.40 9.89 3.19
CA LEU A 16 3.50 8.43 3.06
C LEU A 16 2.18 7.78 2.64
N GLY A 17 1.04 8.24 3.18
CA GLY A 17 -0.27 7.69 2.85
C GLY A 17 -0.60 7.85 1.36
N SER A 18 -0.31 9.01 0.78
CA SER A 18 -0.52 9.31 -0.64
C SER A 18 0.40 8.47 -1.54
N ALA A 19 1.66 8.28 -1.15
CA ALA A 19 2.59 7.40 -1.88
C ALA A 19 2.15 5.92 -1.79
N LEU A 20 1.72 5.47 -0.60
CA LEU A 20 1.22 4.11 -0.38
C LEU A 20 -0.07 3.83 -1.15
N SER A 21 -1.02 4.78 -1.18
CA SER A 21 -2.27 4.61 -1.92
C SER A 21 -1.99 4.41 -3.41
N TYR A 22 -1.08 5.20 -3.97
CA TYR A 22 -0.62 5.04 -5.35
C TYR A 22 0.08 3.69 -5.60
N MET A 23 0.98 3.28 -4.70
CA MET A 23 1.71 2.01 -4.84
C MET A 23 0.77 0.80 -4.78
N LEU A 24 -0.11 0.75 -3.77
CA LEU A 24 -1.06 -0.34 -3.59
C LEU A 24 -2.06 -0.40 -4.75
N ALA A 25 -2.59 0.75 -5.18
CA ALA A 25 -3.51 0.83 -6.30
C ALA A 25 -2.94 0.21 -7.58
N ASN A 26 -1.71 0.57 -7.93
CA ASN A 26 -1.06 0.04 -9.12
C ASN A 26 -0.79 -1.47 -9.00
N LYS A 27 -0.37 -1.94 -7.82
CA LYS A 27 -0.10 -3.38 -7.57
C LYS A 27 -1.35 -4.24 -7.59
N LEU A 28 -2.46 -3.72 -7.06
CA LEU A 28 -3.72 -4.44 -6.92
C LEU A 28 -4.58 -4.39 -8.19
N SER A 29 -4.32 -3.44 -9.08
CA SER A 29 -5.13 -3.17 -10.26
C SER A 29 -5.40 -4.40 -11.12
N SER A 30 -6.58 -4.42 -11.73
CA SER A 30 -7.01 -5.45 -12.67
C SER A 30 -7.99 -4.85 -13.69
N PRO A 31 -8.32 -5.57 -14.77
CA PRO A 31 -9.37 -5.13 -15.69
C PRO A 31 -10.74 -4.94 -15.01
N ILE A 32 -11.01 -5.65 -13.91
CA ILE A 32 -12.26 -5.56 -13.15
C ILE A 32 -12.27 -4.33 -12.24
N MET A 33 -11.13 -4.02 -11.62
CA MET A 33 -10.98 -2.89 -10.71
C MET A 33 -9.71 -2.10 -11.06
N PRO A 34 -9.86 -0.95 -11.77
CA PRO A 34 -8.71 -0.17 -12.21
C PRO A 34 -8.03 0.51 -11.01
N ALA A 35 -6.75 0.87 -11.18
CA ALA A 35 -5.95 1.48 -10.12
C ALA A 35 -6.63 2.71 -9.49
N ILE A 36 -7.33 3.54 -10.27
CA ILE A 36 -8.03 4.72 -9.75
C ILE A 36 -9.11 4.35 -8.71
N ALA A 37 -9.93 3.33 -8.99
CA ALA A 37 -10.98 2.87 -8.07
C ALA A 37 -10.38 2.23 -6.82
N ILE A 38 -9.27 1.50 -6.95
CA ILE A 38 -8.57 0.93 -5.79
C ILE A 38 -7.99 2.04 -4.92
N ARG A 39 -7.41 3.07 -5.55
CA ARG A 39 -6.82 4.20 -4.83
C ARG A 39 -7.86 4.94 -3.99
N GLU A 40 -9.06 5.17 -4.52
CA GLU A 40 -10.16 5.79 -3.78
C GLU A 40 -10.52 4.98 -2.52
N VAL A 41 -10.62 3.65 -2.64
CA VAL A 41 -10.90 2.77 -1.50
C VAL A 41 -9.77 2.78 -0.46
N VAL A 42 -8.51 2.83 -0.91
CA VAL A 42 -7.36 2.91 0.00
C VAL A 42 -7.31 4.27 0.72
N GLU A 43 -7.59 5.36 0.02
CA GLU A 43 -7.63 6.71 0.61
C GLU A 43 -8.81 6.86 1.58
N GLU A 44 -9.97 6.27 1.28
CA GLU A 44 -11.11 6.17 2.20
C GLU A 44 -10.71 5.45 3.50
N ALA A 45 -10.04 4.29 3.38
CA ALA A 45 -9.59 3.52 4.52
C ALA A 45 -8.58 4.30 5.38
N TYR A 46 -7.61 4.97 4.74
CA TYR A 46 -6.62 5.80 5.45
C TYR A 46 -7.23 7.05 6.10
N ALA A 47 -8.25 7.65 5.49
CA ALA A 47 -8.96 8.77 6.10
C ALA A 47 -9.77 8.33 7.33
N ALA A 48 -10.37 7.13 7.28
CA ALA A 48 -11.14 6.57 8.38
C ALA A 48 -10.25 6.07 9.54
N ASP A 49 -9.08 5.53 9.24
CA ASP A 49 -8.13 5.03 10.24
C ASP A 49 -6.67 5.36 9.84
N PRO A 50 -6.19 6.57 10.24
CA PRO A 50 -4.82 7.03 9.96
C PRO A 50 -3.73 6.18 10.61
N GLU A 51 -4.04 5.38 11.64
CA GLU A 51 -3.07 4.49 12.30
C GLU A 51 -2.55 3.39 11.36
N MET A 52 -3.27 3.11 10.26
CA MET A 52 -2.74 2.25 9.20
C MET A 52 -1.47 2.82 8.56
N ILE A 53 -1.40 4.14 8.37
CA ILE A 53 -0.21 4.81 7.81
C ILE A 53 0.92 4.81 8.83
N ALA A 54 0.62 5.06 10.11
CA ALA A 54 1.59 4.97 11.20
C ALA A 54 2.17 3.55 11.31
N SER A 55 1.31 2.53 11.23
CA SER A 55 1.70 1.13 11.18
C SER A 55 2.61 0.83 9.98
N ALA A 56 2.29 1.36 8.80
CA ALA A 56 3.13 1.20 7.61
C ALA A 56 4.52 1.84 7.79
N ALA A 57 4.61 3.00 8.47
CA ALA A 57 5.89 3.62 8.79
C ALA A 57 6.72 2.74 9.75
N CYS A 58 6.09 2.16 10.77
CA CYS A 58 6.73 1.19 11.66
C CYS A 58 7.20 -0.06 10.90
N ASP A 59 6.40 -0.57 9.96
CA ASP A 59 6.74 -1.72 9.12
C ASP A 59 7.96 -1.42 8.23
N ILE A 60 8.03 -0.22 7.63
CA ILE A 60 9.21 0.25 6.88
C ILE A 60 10.46 0.29 7.77
N GLN A 61 10.33 0.87 8.98
CA GLN A 61 11.44 0.95 9.93
C GLN A 61 11.90 -0.44 10.39
N ALA A 62 10.95 -1.34 10.64
CA ALA A 62 11.23 -2.71 11.04
C ALA A 62 12.04 -3.44 9.96
N VAL A 63 11.66 -3.31 8.68
CA VAL A 63 12.45 -3.92 7.60
C VAL A 63 13.84 -3.31 7.53
N ARG A 64 13.96 -1.98 7.50
CA ARG A 64 15.27 -1.30 7.41
C ARG A 64 16.22 -1.63 8.57
N THR A 65 15.70 -1.93 9.76
CA THR A 65 16.52 -2.22 10.95
C THR A 65 16.85 -3.70 11.12
N ARG A 66 16.04 -4.61 10.56
CA ARG A 66 16.17 -6.05 10.77
C ARG A 66 16.71 -6.81 9.56
N ASP A 67 16.51 -6.28 8.35
CA ASP A 67 16.98 -6.89 7.12
C ASP A 67 18.32 -6.25 6.68
N PRO A 68 19.45 -6.97 6.78
CA PRO A 68 20.75 -6.43 6.40
C PRO A 68 20.87 -6.14 4.89
N ALA A 69 19.98 -6.69 4.04
CA ALA A 69 19.96 -6.39 2.62
C ALA A 69 19.26 -5.06 2.28
N VAL A 70 18.59 -4.43 3.26
CA VAL A 70 17.78 -3.22 3.04
C VAL A 70 18.45 -2.01 3.70
N ASP A 71 19.07 -1.17 2.87
CA ASP A 71 19.80 0.03 3.32
C ASP A 71 18.98 1.34 3.26
N LYS A 72 17.81 1.33 2.60
CA LYS A 72 16.97 2.52 2.36
C LYS A 72 15.52 2.30 2.79
N TYR A 73 14.91 3.34 3.34
CA TYR A 73 13.48 3.35 3.72
C TYR A 73 12.53 3.26 2.51
N SER A 74 12.97 3.67 1.32
CA SER A 74 12.16 3.56 0.10
C SER A 74 12.11 2.12 -0.45
N THR A 75 13.07 1.25 -0.10
CA THR A 75 13.13 -0.12 -0.62
C THR A 75 11.90 -0.96 -0.25
N PRO A 76 11.45 -1.00 1.03
CA PRO A 76 10.22 -1.70 1.39
C PRO A 76 9.00 -1.17 0.63
N LEU A 77 8.87 0.16 0.58
CA LEU A 77 7.76 0.83 -0.07
C LEU A 77 7.69 0.55 -1.57
N LEU A 78 8.83 0.50 -2.27
CA LEU A 78 8.86 0.36 -3.73
C LEU A 78 8.86 -1.09 -4.22
N TYR A 79 9.54 -1.99 -3.51
CA TYR A 79 9.96 -3.27 -4.10
C TYR A 79 9.56 -4.51 -3.32
N LEU A 80 9.36 -4.43 -2.01
CA LEU A 80 9.17 -5.63 -1.20
C LEU A 80 7.72 -6.10 -1.20
N LYS A 81 7.46 -7.20 -1.91
CA LYS A 81 6.13 -7.83 -1.99
C LYS A 81 5.53 -8.18 -0.63
N GLY A 82 6.37 -8.56 0.35
CA GLY A 82 5.92 -8.86 1.71
C GLY A 82 5.37 -7.63 2.43
N PHE A 83 6.03 -6.48 2.24
CA PHE A 83 5.53 -5.20 2.75
C PHE A 83 4.21 -4.81 2.06
N HIS A 84 4.13 -4.92 0.72
CA HIS A 84 2.88 -4.62 -0.02
C HIS A 84 1.70 -5.49 0.41
N ALA A 85 1.94 -6.80 0.58
CA ALA A 85 0.91 -7.74 1.01
C ALA A 85 0.41 -7.40 2.43
N LEU A 86 1.30 -7.01 3.34
CA LEU A 86 0.91 -6.61 4.70
C LEU A 86 0.04 -5.34 4.70
N GLN A 87 0.41 -4.31 3.93
CA GLN A 87 -0.37 -3.09 3.87
C GLN A 87 -1.74 -3.32 3.21
N ALA A 88 -1.79 -4.15 2.17
CA ALA A 88 -3.06 -4.52 1.55
C ALA A 88 -3.96 -5.37 2.44
N TYR A 89 -3.37 -6.25 3.25
CA TYR A 89 -4.11 -6.96 4.28
C TYR A 89 -4.80 -5.98 5.24
N ARG A 90 -4.14 -4.89 5.67
CA ARG A 90 -4.77 -3.87 6.53
C ARG A 90 -6.00 -3.24 5.86
N ILE A 91 -5.92 -2.93 4.57
CA ILE A 91 -7.07 -2.42 3.79
C ILE A 91 -8.19 -3.46 3.70
N GLY A 92 -7.85 -4.72 3.39
CA GLY A 92 -8.82 -5.81 3.35
C GLY A 92 -9.49 -6.05 4.71
N HIS A 93 -8.72 -5.98 5.79
CA HIS A 93 -9.22 -6.10 7.17
C HIS A 93 -10.14 -4.94 7.55
N TRP A 94 -9.78 -3.70 7.18
CA TRP A 94 -10.67 -2.55 7.38
C TRP A 94 -11.99 -2.73 6.62
N LEU A 95 -11.94 -3.09 5.34
CA LEU A 95 -13.13 -3.36 4.52
C LEU A 95 -14.01 -4.47 5.11
N TRP A 96 -13.39 -5.52 5.64
CA TRP A 96 -14.09 -6.61 6.30
C TRP A 96 -14.91 -6.11 7.50
N ASN A 97 -14.31 -5.25 8.33
CA ASN A 97 -14.95 -4.67 9.51
C ASN A 97 -16.04 -3.66 9.15
N GLN A 98 -15.96 -3.02 7.98
CA GLN A 98 -17.04 -2.18 7.42
C GLN A 98 -18.17 -2.99 6.75
N GLY A 99 -18.13 -4.34 6.82
CA GLY A 99 -19.12 -5.21 6.17
C GLY A 99 -18.95 -5.36 4.65
N ARG A 100 -17.94 -4.72 4.04
CA ARG A 100 -17.60 -4.81 2.60
C ARG A 100 -16.81 -6.09 2.29
N ARG A 101 -17.28 -7.23 2.78
CA ARG A 101 -16.56 -8.52 2.77
C ARG A 101 -16.23 -9.03 1.37
N ALA A 102 -17.13 -8.85 0.40
CA ALA A 102 -16.86 -9.26 -0.99
C ALA A 102 -15.64 -8.53 -1.57
N LEU A 103 -15.51 -7.23 -1.27
CA LEU A 103 -14.35 -6.45 -1.71
C LEU A 103 -13.07 -6.83 -0.94
N ALA A 104 -13.19 -7.12 0.36
CA ALA A 104 -12.06 -7.62 1.16
C ALA A 104 -11.50 -8.94 0.59
N ILE A 105 -12.37 -9.90 0.28
CA ILE A 105 -11.99 -11.17 -0.36
C ILE A 105 -11.41 -10.93 -1.76
N PHE A 106 -12.02 -10.05 -2.55
CA PHE A 106 -11.49 -9.69 -3.86
C PHE A 106 -10.04 -9.17 -3.74
N LEU A 107 -9.77 -8.22 -2.84
CA LEU A 107 -8.41 -7.70 -2.64
C LEU A 107 -7.44 -8.78 -2.13
N GLN A 108 -7.90 -9.71 -1.29
CA GLN A 108 -7.08 -10.83 -0.81
C GLN A 108 -6.58 -11.71 -1.97
N THR A 109 -7.42 -11.98 -2.97
CA THR A 109 -7.05 -12.79 -4.14
C THR A 109 -6.01 -12.14 -5.06
N ARG A 110 -5.73 -10.84 -4.88
CA ARG A 110 -4.72 -10.12 -5.69
C ARG A 110 -3.30 -10.23 -5.14
N PHE A 111 -3.14 -10.68 -3.89
CA PHE A 111 -1.83 -10.85 -3.24
C PHE A 111 -1.43 -12.30 -2.98
N LEU A 112 -2.35 -13.25 -3.24
CA LEU A 112 -2.07 -14.69 -3.35
C LEU A 112 -1.48 -15.02 -4.72
#